data_AF-A0A1G5PWL8-F1
#
_entry.id   AF-A0A1G5PWL8-F1
#
_cell.length_a   1.000
_cell.length_b   1.000
_cell.length_c   1.000
_cell.angle_alpha   90.00
_cell.angle_beta   90.00
_cell.angle_gamma   90.00
#
_symmetry.space_group_name_H-M   'P 1'
#
loop_
_entity.id
_entity.type
_entity.pdbx_description
1 polymer ?
#
loop_
_entity_poly.entity_id
_entity_poly.type
_entity_poly.pdbx_seq_one_letter_code
_entity_poly.pdbx_strand_id
1 'polypeptide(L)' 'MRPNIFENDRLYDDTDEELDVIAPRSKRAQWRHRRVGPNFMRFGRRIKYHGADLNSWVNKALVVNEAPAS' A
#
# COMPACT_ATOMS: atom_id res chain seq x y z
N MET A 1 8.53 10.22 -14.29
CA MET A 1 8.31 9.13 -13.31
C MET A 1 8.09 9.77 -11.96
N ARG A 2 7.00 9.45 -11.23
CA ARG A 2 6.79 9.98 -9.87
C ARG A 2 7.74 9.27 -8.90
N PRO A 3 8.24 9.95 -7.85
CA PRO A 3 9.05 9.30 -6.83
C PRO A 3 8.23 8.21 -6.12
N ASN A 4 8.91 7.13 -5.75
CA ASN A 4 8.32 6.07 -4.93
C ASN A 4 8.05 6.59 -3.52
N ILE A 5 6.93 6.19 -2.93
CA ILE A 5 6.57 6.54 -1.54
C ILE A 5 7.27 5.59 -0.57
N PHE A 6 7.45 4.34 -0.99
CA PHE A 6 8.11 3.29 -0.23
C PHE A 6 9.44 2.89 -0.88
N GLU A 7 10.43 2.48 -0.07
CA GLU A 7 11.68 1.91 -0.55
C GLU A 7 11.42 0.53 -1.16
N ASN A 8 11.75 0.35 -2.44
CA ASN A 8 11.34 -0.84 -3.20
C ASN A 8 11.73 -2.15 -2.54
N ASP A 9 12.97 -2.26 -2.04
CA ASP A 9 13.56 -3.49 -1.52
C ASP A 9 13.37 -3.66 0.01
N ARG A 10 12.60 -2.78 0.65
CA ARG A 10 12.28 -2.85 2.07
C ARG A 10 11.02 -3.69 2.32
N LEU A 11 11.08 -4.50 3.37
CA LEU A 11 9.91 -5.18 3.95
C LEU A 11 9.34 -4.36 5.12
N TYR A 12 8.15 -3.83 4.94
CA TYR A 12 7.42 -3.08 5.96
C TYR A 12 6.59 -4.02 6.82
N ASP A 13 6.61 -3.84 8.15
CA ASP A 13 5.65 -4.48 9.04
C ASP A 13 4.30 -3.77 8.99
N ASP A 14 3.20 -4.50 9.18
CA ASP A 14 1.89 -3.86 9.34
C ASP A 14 1.81 -2.90 10.54
N THR A 15 2.78 -2.93 11.47
CA THR A 15 2.93 -1.96 12.56
C THR A 15 3.70 -0.70 12.18
N ASP A 16 4.36 -0.67 11.02
CA ASP A 16 5.17 0.48 10.60
C ASP A 16 4.26 1.67 10.32
N GLU A 17 4.58 2.82 10.93
CA GLU A 17 3.80 4.06 10.82
C GLU A 17 3.84 4.63 9.39
N GLU A 18 4.88 4.31 8.61
CA GLU A 18 4.97 4.69 7.20
C GLU A 18 3.77 4.16 6.39
N LEU A 19 3.14 3.06 6.81
CA LEU A 19 1.95 2.52 6.14
C LEU A 19 0.68 3.34 6.41
N ASP A 20 0.68 4.29 7.34
CA ASP A 20 -0.50 5.11 7.61
C ASP A 20 -0.78 6.12 6.46
N VAL A 21 0.20 6.35 5.58
CA VAL A 21 0.00 7.11 4.33
C VAL A 21 -1.04 6.48 3.40
N ILE A 22 -1.17 5.14 3.42
CA ILE A 22 -2.15 4.44 2.58
C ILE A 22 -3.49 4.26 3.28
N ALA A 23 -3.47 3.98 4.58
CA ALA A 23 -4.65 3.86 5.45
C ALA A 23 -4.20 3.46 6.86
N PRO A 24 -4.95 3.75 7.93
CA PRO A 24 -4.62 3.28 9.28
C PRO A 24 -4.66 1.74 9.38
N ARG A 25 -3.93 1.17 10.35
CA ARG A 25 -3.81 -0.29 10.57
C ARG A 25 -5.15 -1.04 10.59
N SER A 26 -6.18 -0.48 11.24
CA SER A 26 -7.51 -1.10 11.31
C SER A 26 -8.17 -1.24 9.92
N LYS A 27 -7.99 -0.25 9.05
CA LYS A 27 -8.47 -0.26 7.66
C LYS A 27 -7.66 -1.26 6.82
N ARG A 28 -6.33 -1.33 7.01
CA ARG A 28 -5.48 -2.35 6.34
C ARG A 28 -5.90 -3.77 6.76
N ALA A 29 -6.28 -3.99 8.01
CA ALA A 29 -6.82 -5.27 8.46
C ALA A 29 -8.15 -5.61 7.75
N GLN A 30 -9.04 -4.63 7.59
CA GLN A 30 -10.28 -4.80 6.82
C GLN A 30 -10.00 -5.14 5.34
N TRP A 31 -9.01 -4.49 4.72
CA TRP A 31 -8.60 -4.77 3.35
C TRP A 31 -8.15 -6.22 3.17
N ARG A 32 -7.29 -6.71 4.07
CA ARG A 32 -6.84 -8.12 4.05
C ARG A 32 -8.00 -9.10 4.21
N HIS A 33 -8.96 -8.81 5.10
CA HIS A 33 -10.16 -9.64 5.26
C HIS A 33 -10.99 -9.70 3.96
N ARG A 34 -11.11 -8.56 3.26
CA ARG A 34 -11.84 -8.44 1.99
C ARG A 34 -11.02 -8.81 0.76
N ARG A 35 -9.76 -9.20 0.92
CA ARG A 35 -8.80 -9.47 -0.17
C ARG A 35 -8.68 -8.32 -1.19
N VAL A 36 -8.67 -7.09 -0.68
CA VAL A 36 -8.37 -5.88 -1.46
C VAL A 36 -7.09 -5.22 -0.92
N GLY A 37 -6.54 -4.26 -1.66
CA GLY A 37 -5.35 -3.51 -1.23
C GLY A 37 -4.04 -4.06 -1.81
N PRO A 38 -2.88 -3.62 -1.27
CA PRO A 38 -1.58 -4.08 -1.70
C PRO A 38 -1.34 -5.56 -1.32
N ASN A 39 -0.50 -6.25 -2.11
CA ASN A 39 -0.06 -7.59 -1.81
C ASN A 39 0.66 -7.65 -0.46
N PHE A 40 0.49 -8.74 0.28
CA PHE A 40 1.14 -8.94 1.57
C PHE A 40 1.64 -10.37 1.72
N MET A 41 2.68 -10.52 2.54
CA MET A 41 3.23 -11.81 2.95
C MET A 41 2.85 -12.08 4.41
N ARG A 42 2.67 -13.36 4.73
CA ARG A 42 2.46 -13.83 6.11
C ARG A 42 3.70 -14.56 6.59
N PHE A 43 4.27 -14.08 7.69
CA PHE A 43 5.32 -14.76 8.44
C PHE A 43 4.77 -15.11 9.82
N GLY A 44 4.10 -16.26 9.92
CA GLY A 44 3.31 -16.62 11.09
C GLY A 44 2.19 -15.61 11.34
N ARG A 45 2.22 -14.95 12.51
CA ARG A 45 1.25 -13.92 12.89
C ARG A 45 1.60 -12.53 12.34
N ARG A 46 2.79 -12.35 11.75
CA ARG A 46 3.24 -11.05 11.22
C ARG A 46 2.79 -10.88 9.77
N ILE A 47 2.33 -9.68 9.46
CA ILE A 47 1.98 -9.25 8.11
C ILE A 47 3.08 -8.33 7.61
N LYS A 48 3.60 -8.61 6.42
CA LYS A 48 4.65 -7.82 5.77
C LYS A 48 4.19 -7.34 4.40
N TYR A 49 4.67 -6.17 4.01
CA TYR A 49 4.48 -5.58 2.69
C TYR A 49 5.83 -5.33 2.04
N HIS A 50 5.99 -5.70 0.77
CA HIS A 50 7.17 -5.33 -0.01
C HIS A 50 6.97 -3.91 -0.56
N GLY A 51 7.96 -3.04 -0.46
CA GLY A 51 7.83 -1.65 -0.90
C GLY A 51 7.42 -1.51 -2.37
N ALA A 52 7.97 -2.36 -3.25
CA ALA A 52 7.58 -2.39 -4.66
C ALA A 52 6.08 -2.70 -4.87
N ASP A 53 5.49 -3.62 -4.08
CA ASP A 53 4.06 -3.94 -4.17
C ASP A 53 3.18 -2.78 -3.66
N LEU A 54 3.62 -2.09 -2.60
CA LEU A 54 2.95 -0.90 -2.09
C LEU A 54 2.93 0.21 -3.15
N ASN A 55 4.08 0.50 -3.76
CA ASN A 55 4.19 1.50 -4.82
C ASN A 55 3.33 1.12 -6.04
N SER A 56 3.34 -0.15 -6.45
CA SER A 56 2.51 -0.65 -7.55
C SER A 56 1.02 -0.45 -7.25
N TRP A 57 0.58 -0.74 -6.02
CA TRP A 57 -0.80 -0.54 -5.61
C TRP A 57 -1.19 0.94 -5.57
N VAL A 58 -0.37 1.80 -4.96
CA VAL A 58 -0.63 3.26 -4.92
C VAL A 58 -0.79 3.81 -6.33
N ASN A 59 0.11 3.45 -7.25
CA ASN A 59 0.04 3.92 -8.64
C ASN A 59 -1.26 3.54 -9.34
N LYS A 60 -1.88 2.40 -8.99
CA LYS A 60 -3.19 1.98 -9.51
C LYS A 60 -4.37 2.65 -8.80
N ALA A 61 -4.21 3.01 -7.52
CA ALA A 61 -5.26 3.59 -6.70
C ALA A 61 -5.40 5.11 -6.87
N LEU A 62 -4.43 5.77 -7.50
CA LEU A 62 -4.50 7.19 -7.80
C LEU A 62 -5.66 7.48 -8.76
N VAL A 63 -6.58 8.34 -8.33
CA VAL A 63 -7.53 8.99 -9.22
C VAL A 63 -6.78 10.11 -9.92
N VAL A 64 -6.62 10.01 -11.24
CA VAL A 64 -6.14 11.14 -12.05
C VAL A 64 -7.32 12.09 -12.20
N ASN A 65 -7.22 13.28 -11.62
CA ASN A 65 -8.12 14.38 -11.97
C ASN A 65 -7.70 14.87 -13.35
N GLU A 66 -8.25 14.29 -14.42
CA GLU A 66 -8.29 14.97 -15.71
C GLU A 66 -9.24 16.16 -15.57
N ALA A 67 -8.75 17.37 -15.79
CA ALA A 67 -9.63 18.51 -16.01
C ALA A 67 -10.58 18.15 -17.16
N PRO A 68 -11.88 18.50 -17.09
CA PRO A 68 -12.79 18.24 -18.20
C PRO A 68 -12.20 18.88 -19.47
N ALA A 69 -12.12 18.10 -20.55
CA ALA A 69 -11.72 18.60 -21.85
C ALA A 69 -12.58 19.83 -22.18
N SER A 70 -11.91 20.96 -22.46
CA SER A 70 -12.55 22.22 -22.83
C SER A 70 -13.25 22.12 -24.17
#